data_AF-A0A3N5EP60-F1
#
_entry.id   AF-A0A3N5EP60-F1
#
_cell.length_a   1.000
_cell.length_b   1.000
_cell.length_c   1.000
_cell.angle_alpha   90.00
_cell.angle_beta   90.00
_cell.angle_gamma   90.00
#
_symmetry.space_group_name_H-M   'P 1'
#
loop_
_entity.id
_entity.type
_entity.pdbx_description
1 polymer ?
#
loop_
_entity_poly.entity_id
_entity_poly.type
_entity_poly.pdbx_seq_one_letter_code
_entity_poly.pdbx_strand_id
1 'polypeptide(L)' 'MPLELRPGTLVPIPCRHCEKALIRFTVSEGGHSVACPRCGGATEVKVYPEGQAFKIKTSKGATRVKPSSS' A
#
# COMPACT_ATOMS: atom_id res chain seq x y z
N MET A 1 12.52 -16.52 12.34
CA MET A 1 11.42 -16.90 11.43
C MET A 1 11.24 -15.77 10.43
N PRO A 2 11.40 -15.98 9.11
CA PRO A 2 11.04 -14.96 8.14
C PRO A 2 9.52 -14.72 8.23
N LEU A 3 9.10 -13.46 8.26
CA LEU A 3 7.68 -13.08 8.25
C LEU A 3 7.12 -13.40 6.85
N GLU A 4 6.60 -14.61 6.68
CA GLU A 4 5.88 -14.99 5.48
C GLU A 4 4.60 -14.16 5.37
N LEU A 5 4.55 -13.28 4.38
CA LEU A 5 3.39 -12.44 4.12
C LEU A 5 2.28 -13.31 3.54
N ARG A 6 1.23 -13.55 4.33
CA ARG A 6 0.03 -14.29 3.90
C ARG A 6 -1.09 -13.33 3.47
N PRO A 7 -1.92 -13.69 2.49
CA PRO A 7 -3.11 -12.93 2.15
C PRO A 7 -4.03 -12.82 3.38
N GLY A 8 -4.64 -11.65 3.57
CA GLY A 8 -5.43 -11.31 4.75
C GLY A 8 -4.60 -10.81 5.95
N THR A 9 -3.27 -10.90 5.92
CA THR A 9 -2.42 -10.39 7.01
C THR A 9 -2.43 -8.87 7.02
N LEU A 10 -2.59 -8.27 8.18
CA LEU A 10 -2.53 -6.82 8.32
C LEU A 10 -1.08 -6.39 8.57
N VAL A 11 -0.50 -5.61 7.66
CA VAL A 11 0.89 -5.13 7.76
C VAL A 11 0.96 -3.60 7.75
N PRO A 12 1.84 -3.00 8.55
CA PRO A 12 2.10 -1.57 8.48
C PRO A 12 3.02 -1.27 7.28
N ILE A 13 2.58 -0.42 6.37
CA ILE A 13 3.40 0.08 5.26
C ILE A 13 3.68 1.57 5.41
N PRO A 14 4.90 2.05 5.14
CA PRO A 14 5.19 3.48 5.19
C PRO A 14 4.48 4.22 4.06
N CYS A 15 3.90 5.37 4.39
CA CYS A 15 3.36 6.28 3.39
C CYS A 15 4.49 6.78 2.48
N ARG A 16 4.39 6.55 1.17
CA ARG A 16 5.38 7.01 0.19
C ARG A 16 5.26 8.50 -0.19
N HIS A 17 4.35 9.23 0.46
CA HIS A 17 4.13 10.65 0.23
C HIS A 17 4.76 11.52 1.31
N CYS A 18 4.47 11.23 2.58
CA CYS A 18 5.01 11.99 3.70
C CYS A 18 6.05 11.23 4.53
N GLU A 19 6.15 9.90 4.40
CA GLU A 19 7.07 9.01 5.14
C GLU A 19 6.96 9.04 6.68
N LYS A 20 6.13 9.94 7.22
CA LYS A 20 5.88 10.16 8.64
C LYS A 20 4.69 9.36 9.20
N ALA A 21 4.09 8.48 8.41
CA ALA A 21 2.90 7.73 8.81
C ALA A 21 2.97 6.29 8.28
N LEU A 22 2.48 5.35 9.09
CA LEU A 22 2.31 3.96 8.71
C LEU A 22 0.84 3.71 8.39
N ILE A 23 0.58 3.19 7.19
CA ILE A 23 -0.74 2.81 6.70
C ILE A 23 -0.94 1.34 7.03
N ARG A 24 -2.06 0.98 7.67
CA ARG A 24 -2.43 -0.41 7.90
C ARG A 24 -2.99 -0.97 6.59
N PHE A 25 -2.25 -1.86 5.95
CA PHE A 25 -2.64 -2.49 4.70
C PHE A 25 -2.88 -3.98 4.92
N THR A 26 -4.05 -4.46 4.54
CA THR A 26 -4.33 -5.89 4.51
C THR A 26 -3.73 -6.46 3.23
N VAL A 27 -2.82 -7.43 3.37
CA VAL A 27 -2.17 -8.09 2.23
C VAL A 27 -3.26 -8.73 1.37
N SER A 28 -3.44 -8.18 0.18
CA SER A 28 -4.33 -8.72 -0.83
C SER A 28 -3.56 -8.73 -2.14
N GLU A 29 -3.64 -9.83 -2.88
CA GLU A 29 -2.98 -9.94 -4.19
C GLU A 29 -3.43 -8.81 -5.13
N GLY A 30 -2.55 -8.38 -6.02
CA GLY A 30 -2.84 -7.36 -7.03
C GLY A 30 -2.32 -5.96 -6.69
N GLY A 31 -2.81 -4.98 -7.45
CA GLY A 31 -2.47 -3.56 -7.29
C GLY A 31 -3.53 -2.82 -6.49
N HIS A 32 -3.11 -2.17 -5.41
CA HIS A 32 -3.96 -1.44 -4.48
C HIS A 32 -3.48 0.00 -4.33
N SER A 33 -4.42 0.92 -4.13
CA SER A 33 -4.12 2.32 -3.83
C SER A 33 -4.72 2.67 -2.48
N VAL A 34 -3.86 2.94 -1.51
CA VAL A 34 -4.29 3.29 -0.15
C VAL A 34 -3.97 4.75 0.16
N ALA A 35 -4.93 5.46 0.74
CA ALA A 35 -4.74 6.83 1.17
C ALA A 35 -4.05 6.88 2.54
N CYS A 36 -3.09 7.79 2.68
CA CYS A 36 -2.47 8.08 3.95
C CYS A 36 -3.45 8.84 4.84
N PRO A 37 -3.77 8.34 6.05
CA PRO A 37 -4.70 9.03 6.96
C PRO A 37 -4.16 10.36 7.47
N ARG A 38 -2.85 10.63 7.32
CA ARG A 38 -2.19 11.84 7.82
C ARG A 38 -2.09 12.95 6.77
N CYS A 39 -1.66 12.63 5.55
CA CYS A 39 -1.42 13.64 4.50
C CYS A 39 -2.42 13.55 3.34
N GLY A 40 -3.32 12.57 3.33
CA GLY A 40 -4.25 12.32 2.23
C GLY A 40 -3.60 11.76 0.96
N GLY A 41 -2.27 11.60 0.95
CA GLY A 41 -1.51 11.10 -0.19
C GLY A 41 -1.80 9.63 -0.51
N ALA A 42 -1.92 9.30 -1.79
CA ALA A 42 -2.04 7.92 -2.25
C ALA A 42 -0.68 7.20 -2.19
N THR A 43 -0.68 5.99 -1.66
CA THR A 43 0.44 5.04 -1.74
C THR A 43 -0.03 3.84 -2.54
N GLU A 44 0.65 3.56 -3.64
CA GLU A 44 0.40 2.37 -4.43
C GLU A 44 1.11 1.17 -3.80
N VAL A 45 0.41 0.05 -3.74
CA VAL A 45 0.86 -1.20 -3.15
C VAL A 45 0.63 -2.30 -4.16
N LYS A 46 1.70 -2.90 -4.67
CA LYS A 46 1.63 -4.08 -5.54
C LYS A 46 2.04 -5.29 -4.75
N VAL A 47 1.14 -6.26 -4.67
CA VAL A 47 1.37 -7.55 -4.03
C VAL A 47 1.45 -8.61 -5.12
N TYR A 48 2.58 -9.31 -5.18
CA TYR A 48 2.79 -10.37 -6.15
C TYR A 48 3.40 -11.60 -5.47
N PRO A 49 3.05 -12.81 -5.93
CA PRO A 49 3.66 -14.03 -5.44
C PRO A 49 5.14 -14.08 -5.86
N GLU A 50 6.02 -14.43 -4.93
CA GLU A 50 7.44 -14.71 -5.17
C GLU A 50 7.81 -16.04 -4.51
N GLY A 51 7.76 -17.12 -5.28
CA GLY A 51 7.98 -18.47 -4.77
C GLY A 51 6.86 -18.90 -3.82
N GLN A 52 7.20 -19.17 -2.56
CA GLN A 52 6.27 -19.61 -1.52
C GLN A 52 5.68 -18.47 -0.67
N ALA A 53 6.11 -17.22 -0.91
CA ALA A 53 5.69 -16.05 -0.14
C ALA A 53 5.12 -14.95 -1.05
N PHE A 54 4.39 -13.99 -0.47
CA PHE A 54 4.03 -12.77 -1.18
C PHE A 54 5.08 -11.69 -0.94
N LYS A 55 5.41 -10.91 -1.97
CA LYS A 55 6.17 -9.67 -1.85
C LYS A 55 5.27 -8.47 -2.02
N ILE A 56 5.55 -7.44 -1.22
CA ILE A 56 4.86 -6.16 -1.28
C ILE A 56 5.84 -5.11 -1.78
N LYS A 57 5.50 -4.46 -2.88
CA LYS A 57 6.22 -3.30 -3.40
C LYS A 57 5.35 -2.08 -3.26
N THR A 58 5.84 -1.09 -2.52
CA THR A 58 5.14 0.18 -2.33
C THR A 58 5.77 1.26 -3.20
N SER A 59 4.95 2.14 -3.76
CA SER A 59 5.40 3.27 -4.57
C SER A 59 4.52 4.49 -4.30
N LYS A 60 5.02 5.66 -4.66
CA LYS A 60 4.25 6.89 -4.55
C LYS A 60 3.12 6.81 -5.56
N GLY A 61 1.89 6.76 -5.06
CA GLY A 61 0.72 6.70 -5.92
C GLY A 61 0.44 8.05 -6.55
N ALA A 62 -0.12 8.05 -7.77
CA ALA A 62 -0.69 9.26 -8.32
C ALA A 62 -1.77 9.78 -7.36
N THR A 63 -1.64 11.04 -6.94
CA THR A 63 -2.73 11.73 -6.22
C THR A 63 -3.94 11.64 -7.13
N ARG A 64 -4.99 10.92 -6.71
CA ARG A 64 -6.27 10.92 -7.41
C ARG A 64 -6.81 12.34 -7.29
N VAL A 65 -6.42 13.21 -8.22
CA VAL A 65 -7.11 14.46 -8.49
C VAL A 65 -8.55 14.05 -8.76
N LYS A 66 -9.44 14.36 -7.80
CA LYS A 66 -10.86 14.43 -8.13
C LYS A 66 -10.94 15.26 -9.42
N PRO A 67 -11.60 14.82 -10.50
CA PRO A 67 -12.02 15.78 -11.49
C PRO A 67 -12.91 16.78 -10.74
N SER A 68 -12.46 18.03 -10.62
CA SER A 68 -13.36 19.13 -10.26
C SER A 68 -14.49 19.10 -11.27
N SER A 69 -15.65 18.60 -10.86
CA SER A 69 -16.89 18.81 -11.59
C SER A 69 -17.43 20.17 -11.18
N SER A 70 -17.49 21.03 -12.21
CA SER A 70 -18.34 22.20 -12.42
C SER A 70 -18.19 23.43 -11.53
#